data_AF-A0A8E0V1V8-F1
#
_entry.id   AF-A0A8E0V1V8-F1
#
_cell.length_a   1.000
_cell.length_b   1.000
_cell.length_c   1.000
_cell.angle_alpha   90.00
_cell.angle_beta   90.00
_cell.angle_gamma   90.00
#
_symmetry.space_group_name_H-M   'P 1'
#
loop_
_entity.id
_entity.type
_entity.pdbx_description
1 polymer ?
#
loop_
_entity_poly.entity_id
_entity_poly.type
_entity_poly.pdbx_seq_one_letter_code
_entity_poly.pdbx_strand_id
1 'polypeptide(L)'
;MSTNTVPVEPVVEQRNQIHSATEEHSEAGAFVRDVVISFADGLTIPFALTAGLSSLGSSNLVIVGGLAELFSGAICTRLGAYLTPVTDRDHYKSEEKREREEVCTKPQAEMEEIHEILSGYGISAEASQMVVDCLARDQENWIRFMMDFELKLEKPNASQAWISASTMGISYFIGAIIPLYLGLEYLNLIISISRRPPPHTMGQP
;
A
#
# COMPACT_ATOMS: atom_id res chain seq x y z
N MET A 1 -63.53 14.13 31.18
CA MET A 1 -64.04 13.00 30.33
C MET A 1 -64.08 13.52 28.91
N SER A 2 -63.27 13.10 27.95
CA SER A 2 -62.37 11.96 27.86
C SER A 2 -61.10 12.34 27.10
N THR A 3 -59.96 11.91 27.62
CA THR A 3 -58.64 11.93 27.01
C THR A 3 -58.60 10.97 25.83
N ASN A 4 -58.24 11.46 24.64
CA ASN A 4 -58.05 10.62 23.47
C ASN A 4 -56.62 10.04 23.55
N THR A 5 -56.50 8.84 24.11
CA THR A 5 -55.24 8.09 24.18
C THR A 5 -55.04 7.32 22.89
N VAL A 6 -54.09 7.75 22.07
CA VAL A 6 -53.55 6.95 20.96
C VAL A 6 -52.74 5.79 21.57
N PRO A 7 -52.94 4.52 21.18
CA PRO A 7 -52.15 3.41 21.69
C PRO A 7 -50.72 3.54 21.15
N VAL A 8 -49.74 3.68 22.04
CA VAL A 8 -48.32 3.56 21.70
C VAL A 8 -47.96 2.09 21.82
N GLU A 9 -47.84 1.39 20.70
CA GLU A 9 -47.18 0.07 20.67
C GLU A 9 -45.68 0.25 20.96
N PRO A 10 -45.05 -0.67 21.70
CA PRO A 10 -43.63 -0.60 22.00
C PRO A 10 -42.83 -1.07 20.78
N VAL A 11 -42.42 -0.14 19.91
CA VAL A 11 -41.45 -0.40 18.84
C VAL A 11 -40.03 -0.39 19.43
N VAL A 12 -39.76 -1.30 20.36
CA VAL A 12 -38.45 -1.50 20.99
C VAL A 12 -38.12 -2.99 20.98
N GLU A 13 -37.97 -3.60 19.80
CA GLU A 13 -37.32 -4.93 19.72
C GLU A 13 -36.94 -5.36 18.29
N GLN A 14 -36.54 -4.44 17.40
CA GLN A 14 -36.11 -4.87 16.05
C GLN A 14 -35.06 -3.97 15.40
N ARG A 15 -34.15 -3.42 16.19
CA ARG A 15 -33.04 -2.59 15.71
C ARG A 15 -31.68 -3.14 16.15
N ASN A 16 -31.40 -4.43 15.89
CA ASN A 16 -30.11 -4.97 16.32
C ASN A 16 -29.49 -6.11 15.49
N GLN A 17 -29.87 -6.35 14.23
CA GLN A 17 -29.26 -7.47 13.48
C GLN A 17 -28.93 -7.25 12.01
N ILE A 18 -29.07 -6.04 11.42
CA ILE A 18 -28.67 -5.84 10.02
C ILE A 18 -28.07 -4.44 9.86
N HIS A 19 -26.80 -4.28 10.25
CA HIS A 19 -25.80 -3.37 9.68
C HIS A 19 -24.47 -3.58 10.43
N SER A 20 -23.98 -4.83 10.40
CA SER A 20 -22.55 -5.11 10.54
C SER A 20 -22.05 -5.60 9.19
N ALA A 21 -22.31 -4.82 8.13
CA ALA A 21 -21.46 -4.89 6.96
C ALA A 21 -20.17 -4.19 7.37
N THR A 22 -19.25 -4.96 7.94
CA THR A 22 -17.84 -4.59 7.93
C THR A 22 -17.51 -4.35 6.47
N GLU A 23 -17.42 -3.09 6.06
CA GLU A 23 -16.98 -2.73 4.72
C GLU A 23 -15.53 -3.19 4.56
N GLU A 24 -15.31 -4.40 4.05
CA GLU A 24 -14.01 -4.92 3.61
C GLU A 24 -13.55 -4.24 2.31
N HIS A 25 -13.62 -2.90 2.24
CA HIS A 25 -13.31 -2.18 1.01
C HIS A 25 -11.82 -1.84 0.82
N SER A 26 -10.96 -2.08 1.82
CA SER A 26 -9.55 -1.65 1.75
C SER A 26 -8.54 -2.80 1.51
N GLU A 27 -8.67 -3.92 2.23
CA GLU A 27 -7.57 -4.90 2.27
C GLU A 27 -7.50 -5.80 1.03
N ALA A 28 -8.63 -6.22 0.48
CA ALA A 28 -8.65 -6.98 -0.78
C ALA A 28 -8.13 -6.13 -1.96
N GLY A 29 -8.45 -4.84 -1.99
CA GLY A 29 -7.95 -3.91 -3.00
C GLY A 29 -6.45 -3.67 -2.88
N ALA A 30 -5.95 -3.46 -1.65
CA ALA A 30 -4.53 -3.33 -1.38
C ALA A 30 -3.74 -4.57 -1.79
N PHE A 31 -4.24 -5.77 -1.43
CA PHE A 31 -3.60 -7.03 -1.81
C PHE A 31 -3.50 -7.19 -3.34
N VAL A 32 -4.60 -6.99 -4.07
CA VAL A 32 -4.60 -7.12 -5.54
C VAL A 32 -3.67 -6.10 -6.19
N ARG A 33 -3.69 -4.85 -5.72
CA ARG A 33 -2.79 -3.79 -6.20
C ARG A 33 -1.33 -4.18 -5.99
N ASP A 34 -0.98 -4.62 -4.78
CA ASP A 34 0.38 -4.99 -4.40
C ASP A 34 0.90 -6.16 -5.26
N VAL A 35 0.05 -7.16 -5.53
CA VAL A 35 0.34 -8.27 -6.45
C VAL A 35 0.59 -7.77 -7.86
N VAL A 36 -0.33 -6.97 -8.42
CA VAL A 36 -0.28 -6.53 -9.82
C VAL A 36 0.94 -5.65 -10.09
N ILE A 37 1.23 -4.70 -9.19
CA ILE A 37 2.40 -3.82 -9.32
C ILE A 37 3.68 -4.66 -9.31
N SER A 38 3.84 -5.51 -8.30
CA SER A 38 5.06 -6.33 -8.15
C SER A 38 5.24 -7.32 -9.30
N PHE A 39 4.14 -7.90 -9.80
CA PHE A 39 4.16 -8.78 -10.95
C PHE A 39 4.59 -8.04 -12.22
N ALA A 40 4.05 -6.85 -12.45
CA ALA A 40 4.40 -6.02 -13.60
C ALA A 40 5.88 -5.61 -13.59
N ASP A 41 6.41 -5.26 -12.42
CA ASP A 41 7.84 -4.97 -12.24
C ASP A 41 8.70 -6.21 -12.48
N GLY A 42 8.28 -7.35 -11.92
CA GLY A 42 8.92 -8.65 -12.15
C GLY A 42 8.92 -9.07 -13.62
N LEU A 43 7.93 -8.67 -14.41
CA LEU A 43 7.94 -8.91 -15.86
C LEU A 43 8.88 -7.94 -16.58
N THR A 44 8.78 -6.65 -16.28
CA THR A 44 9.36 -5.59 -17.11
C THR A 44 10.86 -5.46 -16.90
N ILE A 45 11.33 -5.52 -15.65
CA ILE A 45 12.73 -5.26 -15.30
C ILE A 45 13.65 -6.40 -15.81
N PRO A 46 13.40 -7.68 -15.49
CA PRO A 46 14.19 -8.80 -16.03
C PRO A 46 14.08 -8.93 -17.55
N PHE A 47 12.95 -8.59 -18.15
CA PHE A 47 12.81 -8.55 -19.61
C PHE A 47 13.74 -7.52 -20.24
N ALA A 48 13.70 -6.28 -19.77
CA ALA A 48 14.56 -5.21 -20.27
C ALA A 48 16.05 -5.56 -20.09
N LEU A 49 16.40 -6.12 -18.93
CA LEU A 49 17.77 -6.53 -18.64
C LEU A 49 18.25 -7.65 -19.57
N THR A 50 17.46 -8.73 -19.70
CA THR A 50 17.83 -9.86 -20.55
C THR A 50 17.90 -9.47 -22.03
N ALA A 51 16.97 -8.63 -22.51
CA ALA A 51 17.00 -8.07 -23.86
C ALA A 51 18.26 -7.22 -24.10
N GLY A 52 18.62 -6.36 -23.14
CA GLY A 52 19.85 -5.56 -23.19
C GLY A 52 21.11 -6.42 -23.22
N LEU A 53 21.22 -7.40 -22.31
CA LEU A 53 22.36 -8.32 -22.23
C LEU A 53 22.48 -9.24 -23.45
N SER A 54 21.37 -9.57 -24.12
CA SER A 54 21.36 -10.41 -25.31
C SER A 54 22.14 -9.78 -26.47
N SER A 55 22.22 -8.44 -26.53
CA SER A 55 23.03 -7.72 -27.53
C SER A 55 24.53 -8.02 -27.43
N LEU A 56 25.00 -8.46 -26.26
CA LEU A 56 26.41 -8.79 -26.01
C LEU A 56 26.78 -10.22 -26.49
N GLY A 57 25.80 -11.00 -26.97
CA GLY A 57 26.04 -12.30 -27.61
C GLY A 57 26.45 -13.44 -26.67
N SER A 58 26.37 -13.28 -25.35
CA SER A 58 26.73 -14.31 -24.37
C SER A 58 25.53 -14.81 -23.57
N SER A 59 25.16 -16.06 -23.79
CA SER A 59 24.06 -16.72 -23.05
C SER A 59 24.31 -16.85 -21.56
N ASN A 60 25.56 -17.08 -21.17
CA ASN A 60 25.91 -17.21 -19.77
C ASN A 60 25.69 -15.87 -19.03
N LEU A 61 26.05 -14.75 -19.66
CA LEU A 61 25.81 -13.43 -19.07
C LEU A 61 24.31 -13.12 -18.91
N VAL A 62 23.49 -13.47 -19.89
CA VAL A 62 22.03 -13.29 -19.82
C VAL A 62 21.44 -14.14 -18.68
N ILE A 63 21.86 -15.40 -18.54
CA ILE A 63 21.39 -16.30 -17.48
C ILE A 63 21.79 -15.79 -16.10
N VAL A 64 23.09 -15.56 -15.88
CA VAL A 64 23.61 -15.19 -14.56
C VAL A 64 23.10 -13.80 -14.16
N GLY A 65 23.09 -12.85 -15.10
CA GLY A 65 22.55 -11.51 -14.88
C GLY A 65 21.04 -11.53 -14.59
N GLY A 66 20.26 -12.29 -15.36
CA GLY A 66 18.82 -12.43 -15.15
C GLY A 66 18.48 -13.11 -13.82
N LEU A 67 19.22 -14.15 -13.42
CA LEU A 67 19.05 -14.79 -12.12
C LEU A 67 19.44 -13.86 -10.96
N ALA A 68 20.55 -13.14 -11.09
CA ALA A 68 20.98 -12.16 -10.08
C ALA A 68 19.91 -11.08 -9.89
N GLU A 69 19.36 -10.56 -10.99
CA GLU A 69 18.28 -9.57 -10.95
C GLU A 69 17.00 -10.13 -10.32
N LEU A 70 16.60 -11.34 -10.69
CA LEU A 70 15.42 -11.99 -10.13
C LEU A 70 15.49 -12.09 -8.60
N PHE A 71 16.62 -12.55 -8.04
CA PHE A 71 16.77 -12.65 -6.58
C PHE A 71 16.93 -11.27 -5.92
N SER A 72 17.74 -10.39 -6.50
CA SER A 72 17.96 -9.04 -6.00
C SER A 72 16.66 -8.24 -5.95
N GLY A 73 15.91 -8.21 -7.05
CA GLY A 73 14.64 -7.52 -7.19
C GLY A 73 13.56 -8.07 -6.26
N ALA A 74 13.45 -9.40 -6.12
CA ALA A 74 12.49 -10.00 -5.19
C ALA A 74 12.78 -9.65 -3.73
N ILE A 75 14.06 -9.65 -3.32
CA ILE A 75 14.47 -9.28 -1.96
C ILE A 75 14.23 -7.79 -1.72
N CYS A 76 14.64 -6.94 -2.67
CA CYS A 76 14.46 -5.49 -2.59
C CYS A 76 12.98 -5.11 -2.46
N THR A 77 12.13 -5.69 -3.31
CA THR A 77 10.67 -5.48 -3.28
C THR A 77 10.07 -5.90 -1.95
N ARG A 78 10.42 -7.08 -1.44
CA ARG A 78 9.95 -7.56 -0.14
C ARG A 78 10.39 -6.63 1.00
N LEU A 79 11.66 -6.23 1.02
CA LEU A 79 12.18 -5.35 2.07
C LEU A 79 11.52 -3.97 2.01
N GLY A 80 11.36 -3.38 0.83
CA GLY A 80 10.67 -2.10 0.65
C GLY A 80 9.23 -2.17 1.17
N ALA A 81 8.48 -3.18 0.74
CA ALA A 81 7.10 -3.41 1.18
C ALA A 81 6.96 -3.67 2.70
N TYR A 82 7.98 -4.25 3.33
CA TYR A 82 7.99 -4.44 4.79
C TYR A 82 8.35 -3.16 5.53
N LEU A 83 9.35 -2.42 5.05
CA LEU A 83 9.88 -1.25 5.73
C LEU A 83 8.92 -0.07 5.71
N THR A 84 8.19 0.16 4.61
CA THR A 84 7.23 1.27 4.50
C THR A 84 6.24 1.32 5.68
N PRO A 85 5.38 0.31 5.93
CA PRO A 85 4.41 0.36 7.03
C PRO A 85 5.07 0.34 8.42
N VAL A 86 6.30 -0.18 8.53
CA VAL A 86 7.06 -0.14 9.80
C VAL A 86 7.54 1.28 10.07
N THR A 87 8.09 1.96 9.07
CA THR A 87 8.49 3.36 9.16
C THR A 87 7.30 4.27 9.41
N ASP A 88 6.17 4.06 8.73
CA ASP A 88 4.94 4.82 8.95
C ASP A 88 4.44 4.64 10.40
N ARG A 89 4.53 3.43 10.94
CA ARG A 89 4.18 3.17 12.35
C ARG A 89 5.10 3.88 13.33
N ASP A 90 6.39 3.84 13.07
CA ASP A 90 7.35 4.45 13.97
C ASP A 90 7.25 5.99 13.90
N HIS A 91 6.96 6.54 12.72
CA HIS A 91 6.60 7.96 12.54
C HIS A 91 5.30 8.32 13.28
N TYR A 92 4.22 7.56 13.09
CA TYR A 92 2.95 7.76 13.79
C TYR A 92 3.14 7.82 15.31
N LYS A 93 3.90 6.86 15.88
CA LYS A 93 4.17 6.82 17.32
C LYS A 93 5.00 7.99 17.82
N SER A 94 5.92 8.48 16.99
CA SER A 94 6.74 9.65 17.31
C SER A 94 5.86 10.89 17.40
N GLU A 95 4.99 11.11 16.41
CA GLU A 95 4.07 12.25 16.42
C GLU A 95 3.01 12.13 17.53
N GLU A 96 2.43 10.95 17.75
CA GLU A 96 1.47 10.71 18.85
C GLU A 96 2.08 11.05 20.21
N LYS A 97 3.37 10.72 20.41
CA LYS A 97 4.08 11.07 21.64
C LYS A 97 4.28 12.58 21.74
N ARG A 98 4.66 13.23 20.65
CA ARG A 98 4.87 14.69 20.60
C ARG A 98 3.57 15.44 20.90
N GLU A 99 2.49 15.04 20.24
CA GLU A 99 1.15 15.60 20.42
C GLU A 99 0.68 15.48 21.88
N ARG A 100 0.90 14.31 22.49
CA ARG A 100 0.61 14.11 23.91
C ARG A 100 1.40 15.05 24.82
N GLU A 101 2.64 15.37 24.48
CA GLU A 101 3.47 16.33 25.22
C GLU A 101 2.98 17.77 25.00
N GLU A 102 2.58 18.12 23.78
CA GLU A 102 2.07 19.45 23.40
C GLU A 102 0.71 19.75 24.07
N VAL A 103 -0.24 18.81 24.04
CA VAL A 103 -1.53 18.92 24.77
C VAL A 103 -1.33 19.10 26.28
N CYS A 104 -0.29 18.49 26.87
CA CYS A 104 0.02 18.66 28.30
C CYS A 104 0.70 20.01 28.61
N THR A 105 1.62 20.46 27.75
CA THR A 105 2.52 21.59 28.04
C THR A 105 2.01 22.92 27.50
N LYS A 106 1.22 22.91 26.43
CA LYS A 106 0.72 24.08 25.71
C LYS A 106 -0.77 23.94 25.34
N PRO A 107 -1.67 23.57 26.27
CA PRO A 107 -3.08 23.29 25.94
C PRO A 107 -3.78 24.46 25.26
N GLN A 108 -3.43 25.71 25.59
CA GLN A 108 -4.04 26.89 24.96
C GLN A 108 -3.68 27.01 23.48
N ALA A 109 -2.45 26.68 23.08
CA ALA A 109 -2.03 26.71 21.68
C ALA A 109 -2.77 25.60 20.91
N GLU A 110 -2.80 24.38 21.44
CA GLU A 110 -3.53 23.26 20.82
C GLU A 110 -5.03 23.53 20.64
N MET A 111 -5.65 24.27 21.57
CA MET A 111 -7.05 24.69 21.42
C MET A 111 -7.23 25.65 20.24
N GLU A 112 -6.30 26.61 20.07
CA GLU A 112 -6.30 27.53 18.93
C GLU A 112 -6.14 26.78 17.60
N GLU A 113 -5.31 25.74 17.56
CA GLU A 113 -5.16 24.90 16.37
C GLU A 113 -6.45 24.16 16.00
N ILE A 114 -7.17 23.60 16.98
CA ILE A 114 -8.51 23.01 16.72
C ILE A 114 -9.47 24.07 16.15
N HIS A 115 -9.45 25.29 16.67
CA HIS A 115 -10.26 26.39 16.13
C HIS A 115 -9.90 26.71 14.68
N GLU A 116 -8.61 26.76 14.35
CA GLU A 116 -8.14 26.99 12.99
C GLU A 116 -8.58 25.87 12.04
N ILE A 117 -8.41 24.61 12.43
CA ILE A 117 -8.87 23.44 11.67
C ILE A 117 -10.37 23.54 11.37
N LEU A 118 -11.19 23.77 12.40
CA LEU A 118 -12.65 23.85 12.26
C LEU A 118 -13.08 25.09 11.45
N SER A 119 -12.38 26.20 11.58
CA SER A 119 -12.63 27.39 10.76
C SER A 119 -12.38 27.14 9.27
N GLY A 120 -11.42 26.27 8.92
CA GLY A 120 -11.17 25.82 7.55
C GLY A 120 -12.36 25.08 6.93
N TYR A 121 -13.22 24.47 7.75
CA TYR A 121 -14.49 23.85 7.35
C TYR A 121 -15.68 24.83 7.40
N GLY A 122 -15.46 26.10 7.71
CA GLY A 122 -16.50 27.12 7.82
C GLY A 122 -17.30 27.08 9.13
N ILE A 123 -16.77 26.43 10.17
CA ILE A 123 -17.42 26.38 11.49
C ILE A 123 -17.16 27.71 12.22
N SER A 124 -18.23 28.33 12.72
CA SER A 124 -18.16 29.58 13.49
C SER A 124 -17.40 29.39 14.80
N ALA A 125 -16.70 30.43 15.27
CA ALA A 125 -15.91 30.40 16.51
C ALA A 125 -16.72 29.93 17.72
N GLU A 126 -17.99 30.32 17.83
CA GLU A 126 -18.89 29.94 18.93
C GLU A 126 -19.16 28.44 18.95
N ALA A 127 -19.40 27.85 17.78
CA ALA A 127 -19.63 26.41 17.63
C ALA A 127 -18.34 25.61 17.86
N SER A 128 -17.22 26.13 17.36
CA SER A 128 -15.89 25.54 17.57
C SER A 128 -15.51 25.49 19.05
N GLN A 129 -15.83 26.54 19.82
CA GLN A 129 -15.54 26.56 21.26
C GLN A 129 -16.20 25.40 22.00
N MET A 130 -17.45 25.07 21.65
CA MET A 130 -18.14 23.94 22.27
C MET A 130 -17.47 22.60 21.95
N VAL A 131 -16.94 22.45 20.73
CA VAL A 131 -16.21 21.24 20.33
C VAL A 131 -14.91 21.11 21.12
N VAL A 132 -14.14 22.21 21.18
CA VAL A 132 -12.89 22.29 21.93
C VAL A 132 -13.12 21.98 23.42
N ASP A 133 -14.12 22.59 24.05
CA ASP A 133 -14.46 22.35 25.46
C ASP A 133 -14.88 20.89 25.72
N CYS A 134 -15.46 20.21 24.73
CA CYS A 134 -15.81 18.80 24.83
C CYS A 134 -14.57 17.90 24.66
N LEU A 135 -13.71 18.18 23.68
CA LEU A 135 -12.45 17.46 23.48
C LEU A 135 -11.51 17.63 24.67
N ALA A 136 -11.48 18.82 25.28
CA ALA A 136 -10.68 19.12 26.46
C ALA A 136 -10.98 18.26 27.69
N ARG A 137 -12.14 17.60 27.73
CA ARG A 137 -12.53 16.70 28.83
C ARG A 137 -11.96 15.29 28.67
N ASP A 138 -11.59 14.89 27.46
CA ASP A 138 -11.03 13.59 27.16
C ASP A 138 -9.76 13.76 26.32
N GLN A 139 -8.63 13.77 27.01
CA GLN A 139 -7.32 13.96 26.41
C GLN A 139 -7.02 12.92 25.31
N GLU A 140 -7.57 11.71 25.39
CA GLU A 140 -7.33 10.68 24.38
C GLU A 140 -8.10 10.99 23.08
N ASN A 141 -9.35 11.47 23.20
CA ASN A 141 -10.11 11.91 22.03
C ASN A 141 -9.55 13.21 21.44
N TRP A 142 -8.98 14.10 22.26
CA TRP A 142 -8.26 15.28 21.78
C TRP A 142 -7.05 14.87 20.94
N ILE A 143 -6.15 14.05 21.49
CA ILE A 143 -4.96 13.59 20.76
C ILE A 143 -5.37 12.89 19.47
N ARG A 144 -6.40 12.02 19.52
CA ARG A 144 -6.91 11.37 18.31
C ARG A 144 -7.42 12.38 17.29
N PHE A 145 -8.14 13.43 17.72
CA PHE A 145 -8.60 14.48 16.83
C PHE A 145 -7.44 15.21 16.14
N MET A 146 -6.39 15.56 16.89
CA MET A 146 -5.22 16.25 16.32
C MET A 146 -4.47 15.33 15.35
N MET A 147 -4.24 14.06 15.71
CA MET A 147 -3.65 13.06 14.83
C MET A 147 -4.43 12.89 13.52
N ASP A 148 -5.76 12.86 13.58
CA ASP A 148 -6.64 12.63 12.42
C ASP A 148 -6.80 13.90 11.54
N PHE A 149 -6.96 15.08 12.13
CA PHE A 149 -7.35 16.29 11.42
C PHE A 149 -6.21 17.27 11.15
N GLU A 150 -5.28 17.41 12.09
CA GLU A 150 -4.12 18.29 11.93
C GLU A 150 -3.03 17.57 11.13
N LEU A 151 -2.57 16.43 11.65
CA LEU A 151 -1.46 15.67 11.09
C LEU A 151 -1.88 14.74 9.94
N LYS A 152 -3.19 14.42 9.84
CA LYS A 152 -3.76 13.50 8.85
C LYS A 152 -3.05 12.15 8.84
N LEU A 153 -2.65 11.69 10.02
CA LEU A 153 -1.95 10.44 10.22
C LEU A 153 -2.95 9.37 10.65
N GLU A 154 -3.30 8.47 9.74
CA GLU A 154 -4.07 7.29 10.10
C GLU A 154 -3.18 6.25 10.80
N LYS A 155 -3.77 5.51 11.75
CA LYS A 155 -3.07 4.46 12.48
C LYS A 155 -2.65 3.33 11.52
N PRO A 156 -1.34 3.11 11.30
CA PRO A 156 -0.89 2.14 10.32
C PRO A 156 -1.10 0.70 10.79
N ASN A 157 -1.61 -0.15 9.90
CA ASN A 157 -1.76 -1.59 10.14
C ASN A 157 -0.45 -2.34 9.88
N ALA A 158 0.56 -2.08 10.71
CA ALA A 158 1.87 -2.73 10.61
C ALA A 158 1.83 -4.25 10.89
N SER A 159 0.74 -4.77 11.45
CA SER A 159 0.61 -6.20 11.76
C SER A 159 0.59 -7.08 10.51
N GLN A 160 0.16 -6.51 9.38
CA GLN A 160 0.09 -7.19 8.08
C GLN A 160 1.30 -6.90 7.18
N ALA A 161 2.25 -6.08 7.62
CA ALA A 161 3.41 -5.67 6.83
C ALA A 161 4.17 -6.88 6.25
N TRP A 162 4.33 -7.94 7.05
CA TRP A 162 5.00 -9.17 6.63
C TRP A 162 4.24 -9.94 5.53
N ILE A 163 2.91 -9.90 5.57
CA ILE A 163 2.04 -10.60 4.61
C ILE A 163 2.08 -9.86 3.26
N SER A 164 1.91 -8.54 3.26
CA SER A 164 2.03 -7.73 2.03
C SER A 164 3.44 -7.87 1.43
N ALA A 165 4.49 -7.73 2.24
CA ALA A 165 5.87 -7.90 1.80
C ALA A 165 6.16 -9.28 1.17
N SER A 166 5.66 -10.35 1.79
CA SER A 166 5.83 -11.70 1.25
C SER A 166 5.10 -11.86 -0.08
N THR A 167 3.86 -11.38 -0.15
CA THR A 167 3.01 -11.42 -1.34
C THR A 167 3.67 -10.68 -2.50
N MET A 168 4.14 -9.45 -2.28
CA MET A 168 4.82 -8.64 -3.28
C MET A 168 6.10 -9.30 -3.77
N GLY A 169 6.95 -9.78 -2.85
CA GLY A 169 8.19 -10.46 -3.23
C GLY A 169 7.96 -11.76 -4.01
N ILE A 170 6.93 -12.55 -3.66
CA ILE A 170 6.56 -13.77 -4.40
C ILE A 170 5.99 -13.39 -5.77
N SER A 171 5.14 -12.37 -5.84
CA SER A 171 4.55 -11.89 -7.09
C SER A 171 5.62 -11.42 -8.07
N TYR A 172 6.59 -10.62 -7.60
CA TYR A 172 7.77 -10.23 -8.38
C TYR A 172 8.55 -11.45 -8.86
N PHE A 173 8.84 -12.39 -7.95
CA PHE A 173 9.61 -13.60 -8.28
C PHE A 173 8.94 -14.44 -9.39
N ILE A 174 7.62 -14.64 -9.30
CA ILE A 174 6.84 -15.35 -10.32
C ILE A 174 6.84 -14.58 -11.64
N GLY A 175 6.65 -13.26 -11.59
CA GLY A 175 6.74 -12.39 -12.76
C GLY A 175 8.10 -12.51 -13.46
N ALA A 176 9.19 -12.50 -12.69
CA ALA A 176 10.57 -12.56 -13.18
C ALA A 176 10.96 -13.88 -13.85
N ILE A 177 10.29 -14.99 -13.51
CA ILE A 177 10.54 -16.29 -14.16
C ILE A 177 10.14 -16.25 -15.64
N ILE A 178 9.06 -15.54 -15.99
CA ILE A 178 8.51 -15.55 -17.35
C ILE A 178 9.50 -14.95 -18.37
N PRO A 179 10.04 -13.73 -18.18
CA PRO A 179 11.06 -13.18 -19.06
C PRO A 179 12.34 -14.00 -19.09
N LEU A 180 12.73 -14.58 -17.96
CA LEU A 180 13.93 -15.41 -17.90
C LEU A 180 13.76 -16.66 -18.77
N TYR A 181 12.62 -17.34 -18.67
CA TYR A 181 12.30 -18.48 -19.52
C TYR A 181 12.22 -18.08 -21.00
N LEU A 182 11.51 -16.99 -21.31
CA LEU A 182 11.37 -16.49 -22.69
C LEU A 182 12.71 -16.09 -23.31
N GLY A 183 13.56 -15.40 -22.55
CA GLY A 183 14.89 -14.97 -22.99
C GLY A 183 15.80 -16.15 -23.33
N LEU A 184 15.68 -17.27 -22.61
CA LEU A 184 16.45 -18.49 -22.88
C LEU A 184 16.02 -19.18 -24.18
N GLU A 185 14.72 -19.31 -24.41
CA GLU A 185 14.18 -19.85 -25.67
C GLU A 185 14.59 -18.98 -26.86
N TYR A 186 14.49 -17.66 -26.72
CA TYR A 186 14.90 -16.70 -27.76
C TYR A 186 16.37 -16.85 -28.13
N LEU A 187 17.25 -16.98 -27.14
CA LEU A 187 18.68 -17.08 -27.38
C LEU A 187 19.07 -18.43 -28.00
N ASN A 188 18.42 -19.51 -27.57
CA ASN A 188 18.58 -20.83 -28.20
C ASN A 188 18.17 -20.82 -29.68
N LEU A 189 17.07 -20.12 -30.03
CA LEU A 189 16.64 -19.95 -31.41
C LEU A 189 17.68 -19.20 -32.26
N ILE A 190 18.21 -18.08 -31.75
CA ILE A 190 19.22 -17.26 -32.45
C ILE A 190 20.50 -18.06 -32.71
N ILE A 191 20.99 -18.80 -31.70
CA ILE A 191 22.18 -19.65 -31.84
C ILE A 191 21.92 -20.77 -32.84
N SER A 192 20.73 -21.38 -32.81
CA SER A 192 20.32 -22.44 -33.75
C SER A 192 20.29 -21.94 -35.20
N ILE A 193 19.76 -20.74 -35.45
CA ILE A 193 19.75 -20.12 -36.78
C ILE A 193 21.18 -19.80 -37.24
N SER A 194 22.02 -19.25 -36.36
CA SER A 194 23.42 -18.91 -36.65
C SER A 194 24.29 -20.13 -37.01
N ARG A 195 23.97 -21.31 -36.46
CA ARG A 195 24.67 -22.57 -36.77
C ARG A 195 24.19 -23.29 -38.03
N ARG A 196 23.14 -22.83 -38.72
CA ARG A 196 22.70 -23.46 -39.97
C ARG A 196 23.70 -23.17 -41.09
N PRO A 197 24.22 -24.20 -41.79
CA PRO A 197 25.09 -23.97 -42.93
C PRO A 197 24.33 -23.17 -44.01
N PRO A 198 24.99 -22.24 -44.72
CA PRO A 198 24.36 -21.50 -45.80
C PRO A 198 23.79 -22.49 -46.84
N PRO A 199 22.65 -22.18 -47.47
CA PRO A 199 22.09 -23.06 -48.48
C PRO A 199 23.14 -23.30 -49.56
N HIS A 200 23.47 -24.57 -49.81
CA HIS A 200 24.31 -24.94 -50.93
C HIS A 200 23.68 -24.37 -52.20
N THR A 201 24.35 -23.41 -52.82
CA THR A 201 24.05 -22.95 -54.18
C THR A 201 24.28 -24.13 -55.12
N MET A 202 23.25 -24.96 -55.31
CA MET A 202 23.22 -25.90 -56.42
C MET A 202 23.10 -25.10 -57.71
N GLY A 203 24.15 -25.16 -58.51
CA GLY A 203 24.09 -25.00 -59.96
C GLY A 203 23.97 -23.57 -60.48
N GLN A 204 25.05 -23.07 -61.03
CA GLN A 204 24.99 -22.46 -62.35
C GLN A 204 25.97 -23.25 -63.24
N PRO A 205 25.55 -23.66 -64.46
CA PRO A 205 26.31 -24.52 -65.37
C PRO A 205 27.58 -23.86 -65.93
#